data_AF-A0A2G6Q7F6-F1
#
_entry.id   AF-A0A2G6Q7F6-F1
#
_cell.length_a   1.000
_cell.length_b   1.000
_cell.length_c   1.000
_cell.angle_alpha   90.00
_cell.angle_beta   90.00
_cell.angle_gamma   90.00
#
_symmetry.space_group_name_H-M   'P 1'
#
loop_
_entity.id
_entity.type
_entity.pdbx_description
1 polymer ?
#
loop_
_entity_poly.entity_id
_entity_poly.type
_entity_poly.pdbx_seq_one_letter_code
_entity_poly.pdbx_strand_id
1 'polypeptide(L)'
;MDFSKDFNYSHEGDFLYPVEYYQFRKADALMTFKIELLCFGDMYAFHFISENETLPKKYHFFSSNDYEINEEFGFNEPMDSASKQAVLQRAIDLGTAIADKYIKKTINQ
;
A
#
# COMPACT_ATOMS: atom_id res chain seq x y z
N MET A 1 34.63 -4.93 -13.76
CA MET A 1 33.64 -5.66 -12.95
C MET A 1 32.56 -6.07 -13.91
N ASP A 2 32.48 -7.37 -14.19
CA ASP A 2 31.63 -7.93 -15.24
C ASP A 2 30.27 -8.25 -14.59
N PHE A 3 29.33 -7.31 -14.68
CA PHE A 3 28.04 -7.33 -13.96
C PHE A 3 27.15 -8.54 -14.29
N SER A 4 27.46 -9.28 -15.36
CA SER A 4 26.63 -10.38 -15.88
C SER A 4 26.92 -11.75 -15.24
N LYS A 5 27.90 -11.87 -14.34
CA LYS A 5 28.26 -13.16 -13.71
C LYS A 5 27.60 -13.43 -12.37
N ASP A 6 26.99 -12.41 -11.75
CA ASP A 6 26.39 -12.53 -10.40
C ASP A 6 24.86 -12.73 -10.42
N PHE A 7 24.24 -12.78 -11.61
CA PHE A 7 22.80 -13.00 -11.75
C PHE A 7 22.51 -14.11 -12.75
N ASN A 8 22.07 -15.27 -12.25
CA ASN A 8 21.36 -16.27 -13.06
C ASN A 8 19.87 -15.95 -13.01
N TYR A 9 19.39 -15.18 -14.00
CA TYR A 9 17.97 -14.91 -14.18
C TYR A 9 17.33 -16.07 -14.97
N SER A 10 16.48 -16.85 -14.31
CA SER A 10 15.73 -17.96 -14.91
C SER A 10 14.46 -17.44 -15.56
N HIS A 11 14.37 -17.53 -16.88
CA HIS A 11 13.31 -16.91 -17.70
C HIS A 11 12.04 -17.78 -17.79
N GLU A 12 11.58 -18.33 -16.66
CA GLU A 12 10.33 -19.09 -16.59
C GLU A 12 9.46 -18.56 -15.43
N GLY A 13 8.71 -17.47 -15.68
CA GLY A 13 7.55 -17.12 -14.87
C GLY A 13 7.47 -15.71 -14.26
N ASP A 14 8.52 -14.89 -14.35
CA ASP A 14 8.45 -13.51 -13.83
C ASP A 14 7.72 -12.59 -14.81
N PHE A 15 6.40 -12.50 -14.69
CA PHE A 15 5.65 -11.41 -15.30
C PHE A 15 6.06 -10.10 -14.62
N LEU A 16 6.87 -9.29 -15.31
CA LEU A 16 7.07 -7.89 -14.95
C LEU A 16 5.74 -7.15 -15.19
N TYR A 17 4.91 -7.08 -14.16
CA TYR A 17 3.71 -6.25 -14.20
C TYR A 17 4.11 -4.77 -14.03
N PRO A 18 3.43 -3.84 -14.73
CA PRO A 18 3.64 -2.42 -14.49
C PRO A 18 3.31 -2.06 -13.03
N VAL A 19 4.12 -1.16 -12.46
CA VAL A 19 3.86 -0.55 -11.16
C VAL A 19 3.63 0.94 -11.37
N GLU A 20 2.52 1.45 -10.84
CA GLU A 20 2.23 2.88 -10.81
C GLU A 20 2.39 3.42 -9.39
N TYR A 21 3.04 4.57 -9.26
CA TYR A 21 3.34 5.19 -7.97
C TYR A 21 2.39 6.35 -7.70
N TYR A 22 1.73 6.31 -6.55
CA TYR A 22 0.87 7.38 -6.07
C TYR A 22 1.32 7.87 -4.70
N GLN A 23 1.03 9.13 -4.41
CA GLN A 23 1.26 9.72 -3.10
C GLN A 23 0.01 10.46 -2.67
N PHE A 24 -0.43 10.19 -1.44
CA PHE A 24 -1.60 10.78 -0.84
C PHE A 24 -1.22 11.49 0.45
N ARG A 25 -1.86 12.62 0.70
CA ARG A 25 -1.69 13.39 1.93
C ARG A 25 -3.04 13.58 2.59
N LYS A 26 -3.14 13.12 3.84
CA LYS A 26 -4.27 13.44 4.71
C LYS A 26 -3.91 14.67 5.54
N ALA A 27 -4.44 15.83 5.13
CA ALA A 27 -4.00 17.13 5.62
C ALA A 27 -4.23 17.35 7.12
N ASP A 28 -5.39 16.97 7.64
CA ASP A 28 -5.76 17.11 9.06
C ASP A 28 -4.94 16.22 10.00
N ALA A 29 -4.40 15.11 9.49
CA ALA A 29 -3.49 14.22 10.21
C ALA A 29 -2.01 14.50 9.91
N LEU A 30 -1.67 15.47 9.06
CA LEU A 30 -0.30 15.72 8.58
C LEU A 30 0.43 14.44 8.11
N MET A 31 -0.32 13.43 7.68
CA MET A 31 0.22 12.14 7.27
C MET A 31 0.32 12.07 5.75
N THR A 32 1.48 11.67 5.27
CA THR A 32 1.71 11.33 3.87
C THR A 32 1.96 9.83 3.77
N PHE A 33 1.36 9.20 2.78
CA PHE A 33 1.62 7.80 2.44
C PHE A 33 1.72 7.64 0.93
N LYS A 34 2.47 6.63 0.51
CA LYS A 34 2.72 6.28 -0.88
C LYS A 34 2.05 4.94 -1.17
N ILE A 35 1.61 4.77 -2.40
CA ILE A 35 0.99 3.54 -2.89
C ILE A 35 1.76 3.08 -4.11
N GLU A 36 2.17 1.82 -4.10
CA GLU A 36 2.57 1.09 -5.31
C GLU A 36 1.36 0.33 -5.81
N LEU A 37 0.78 0.75 -6.93
CA LEU A 37 -0.31 0.02 -7.58
C LEU A 37 0.29 -1.03 -8.52
N LEU A 38 -0.02 -2.29 -8.27
CA LEU A 38 0.41 -3.43 -9.06
C LEU A 38 -0.64 -3.70 -10.15
N CYS A 39 -0.26 -3.63 -11.43
CA CYS A 39 -1.19 -3.74 -12.57
C CYS A 39 -1.09 -5.12 -13.24
N PHE A 40 -1.85 -6.10 -12.74
CA PHE A 40 -1.89 -7.48 -13.22
C PHE A 40 -2.86 -7.65 -14.41
N GLY A 41 -2.61 -6.97 -15.53
CA GLY A 41 -3.43 -7.12 -16.75
C GLY A 41 -4.88 -6.65 -16.56
N ASP A 42 -5.75 -7.54 -16.08
CA ASP A 42 -7.16 -7.28 -15.75
C ASP A 42 -7.42 -7.04 -14.26
N MET A 43 -6.40 -7.15 -13.41
CA MET A 43 -6.51 -6.97 -11.97
C MET A 43 -5.52 -5.94 -11.41
N TYR A 44 -5.87 -5.37 -10.28
CA TYR A 44 -5.07 -4.41 -9.54
C TYR A 44 -4.95 -4.83 -8.07
N ALA A 45 -3.79 -4.58 -7.50
CA ALA A 45 -3.55 -4.64 -6.06
C ALA A 45 -2.65 -3.47 -5.66
N PHE A 46 -2.40 -3.30 -4.37
CA PHE A 46 -1.46 -2.26 -3.95
C PHE A 46 -0.55 -2.66 -2.79
N HIS A 47 0.63 -2.06 -2.74
CA HIS A 47 1.40 -1.92 -1.51
C HIS A 47 1.19 -0.53 -0.92
N PHE A 48 0.89 -0.48 0.37
CA PHE A 48 0.89 0.73 1.15
C PHE A 48 2.27 0.97 1.73
N ILE A 49 2.75 2.21 1.66
CA ILE A 49 4.08 2.59 2.15
C ILE A 49 3.95 3.88 2.97
N SER A 50 4.45 3.88 4.19
CA SER A 50 4.57 5.08 5.02
C SER A 50 5.90 5.13 5.72
N GLU A 51 6.56 6.29 5.63
CA GLU A 51 7.78 6.62 6.35
C GLU A 51 7.48 7.35 7.67
N ASN A 52 6.20 7.36 8.10
CA ASN A 52 5.82 8.06 9.31
C ASN A 52 6.21 7.27 10.57
N GLU A 53 7.25 7.76 11.25
CA GLU A 53 7.82 7.14 12.47
C GLU A 53 6.82 7.03 13.63
N THR A 54 5.74 7.81 13.65
CA THR A 54 4.72 7.71 14.71
C THR A 54 3.82 6.49 14.54
N LEU A 55 3.77 5.89 13.35
CA LEU A 55 2.99 4.68 13.10
C LEU A 55 3.73 3.45 13.64
N PRO A 56 3.00 2.47 14.20
CA PRO A 56 3.55 1.13 14.41
C PRO A 56 4.14 0.55 13.12
N LYS A 57 5.27 -0.16 13.23
CA LYS A 57 6.03 -0.69 12.08
C LYS A 57 5.19 -1.51 11.09
N LYS A 58 4.15 -2.21 11.57
CA LYS A 58 3.25 -2.99 10.71
C LYS A 58 2.47 -2.16 9.69
N TYR A 59 2.38 -0.84 9.87
CA TYR A 59 1.75 0.07 8.90
C TYR A 59 2.74 0.86 8.04
N HIS A 60 4.05 0.58 8.17
CA HIS A 60 5.05 1.21 7.32
C HIS A 60 5.06 0.60 5.93
N PHE A 61 4.76 -0.70 5.83
CA PHE A 61 4.64 -1.41 4.57
C PHE A 61 3.65 -2.57 4.71
N PHE A 62 2.62 -2.64 3.87
CA PHE A 62 1.73 -3.80 3.80
C PHE A 62 1.05 -3.92 2.43
N SER A 63 0.55 -5.11 2.11
CA SER A 63 -0.15 -5.40 0.86
C SER A 63 -1.67 -5.26 1.01
N SER A 64 -2.38 -4.95 -0.07
CA SER A 64 -3.83 -4.74 -0.05
C SER A 64 -4.65 -5.92 0.51
N ASN A 65 -4.08 -7.13 0.47
CA ASN A 65 -4.66 -8.37 0.99
C ASN A 65 -4.20 -8.75 2.42
N ASP A 66 -3.51 -7.86 3.14
CA ASP A 66 -3.12 -8.11 4.53
C ASP A 66 -4.38 -8.31 5.39
N TYR A 67 -4.60 -9.55 5.82
CA TYR A 67 -5.84 -9.93 6.52
C TYR A 67 -5.97 -9.21 7.86
N GLU A 68 -4.90 -9.17 8.65
CA GLU A 68 -4.92 -8.60 10.01
C GLU A 68 -5.22 -7.10 9.97
N ILE A 69 -4.63 -6.38 9.01
CA ILE A 69 -4.88 -4.94 8.85
C ILE A 69 -6.31 -4.71 8.34
N ASN A 70 -6.78 -5.49 7.37
CA ASN A 70 -8.13 -5.35 6.85
C ASN A 70 -9.19 -5.61 7.93
N GLU A 71 -9.02 -6.67 8.72
CA GLU A 71 -9.90 -6.99 9.85
C GLU A 71 -9.88 -5.87 10.90
N GLU A 72 -8.69 -5.38 11.26
CA GLU A 72 -8.51 -4.33 12.27
C GLU A 72 -9.24 -3.03 11.93
N PHE A 73 -9.34 -2.68 10.66
CA PHE A 73 -10.02 -1.47 10.18
C PHE A 73 -11.41 -1.74 9.60
N GLY A 74 -11.95 -2.94 9.77
CA GLY A 74 -13.34 -3.27 9.42
C GLY A 74 -13.59 -3.44 7.92
N PHE A 75 -12.55 -3.68 7.13
CA PHE A 75 -12.69 -3.88 5.70
C PHE A 75 -12.60 -5.36 5.29
N ASN A 76 -13.59 -6.12 5.75
CA ASN A 76 -13.65 -7.57 5.55
C ASN A 76 -14.19 -7.98 4.16
N GLU A 77 -14.79 -7.03 3.44
CA GLU A 77 -15.31 -7.30 2.10
C GLU A 77 -14.18 -7.33 1.07
N PRO A 78 -14.26 -8.25 0.09
CA PRO A 78 -13.34 -8.26 -1.03
C PRO A 78 -13.35 -6.92 -1.76
N MET A 79 -12.16 -6.37 -1.99
CA MET A 79 -11.97 -5.23 -2.88
C MET A 79 -12.23 -5.66 -4.32
N ASP A 80 -12.90 -4.81 -5.11
CA ASP A 80 -13.00 -4.99 -6.56
C ASP A 80 -11.63 -4.77 -7.22
N SER A 81 -10.90 -5.88 -7.41
CA SER A 81 -9.57 -5.85 -8.02
C SER A 81 -9.62 -5.58 -9.53
N ALA A 82 -10.77 -5.69 -10.20
CA ALA A 82 -10.85 -5.39 -11.63
C ALA A 82 -10.88 -3.87 -11.92
N SER A 83 -11.18 -3.05 -10.90
CA SER A 83 -11.28 -1.61 -11.01
C SER A 83 -10.10 -0.91 -10.33
N LYS A 84 -9.19 -0.35 -11.14
CA LYS A 84 -8.10 0.52 -10.66
C LYS A 84 -8.59 1.60 -9.69
N GLN A 85 -9.74 2.21 -9.98
CA GLN A 85 -10.32 3.24 -9.13
C GLN A 85 -10.75 2.68 -7.78
N ALA A 86 -11.38 1.50 -7.74
CA ALA A 86 -11.79 0.85 -6.49
C ALA A 86 -10.57 0.49 -5.65
N VAL A 87 -9.50 -0.02 -6.26
CA VAL A 87 -8.25 -0.37 -5.57
C VAL A 87 -7.56 0.86 -4.99
N LEU A 88 -7.47 1.96 -5.74
CA LEU A 88 -6.91 3.21 -5.23
C LEU A 88 -7.77 3.84 -4.13
N GLN A 89 -9.10 3.80 -4.28
CA GLN A 89 -10.00 4.28 -3.23
C GLN A 89 -9.82 3.48 -1.94
N ARG A 90 -9.70 2.15 -2.05
CA ARG A 90 -9.43 1.26 -0.92
C ARG A 90 -8.13 1.60 -0.20
N ALA A 91 -7.07 1.91 -0.94
CA ALA A 91 -5.80 2.38 -0.39
C ALA A 91 -5.95 3.71 0.36
N ILE A 92 -6.71 4.66 -0.19
CA ILE A 92 -7.00 5.96 0.45
C ILE A 92 -7.79 5.75 1.75
N ASP A 93 -8.81 4.90 1.73
CA ASP A 93 -9.67 4.64 2.88
C ASP A 93 -8.89 3.99 4.03
N LEU A 94 -8.04 2.98 3.72
CA LEU A 94 -7.15 2.37 4.71
C LEU A 94 -6.13 3.36 5.27
N GLY A 95 -5.46 4.13 4.41
CA GLY A 95 -4.51 5.15 4.86
C GLY A 95 -5.16 6.20 5.75
N THR A 96 -6.40 6.57 5.44
CA THR A 96 -7.22 7.50 6.22
C THR A 96 -7.58 6.91 7.59
N ALA A 97 -8.02 5.66 7.64
CA ALA A 97 -8.36 4.98 8.88
C ALA A 97 -7.14 4.79 9.80
N ILE A 98 -5.98 4.42 9.24
CA ILE A 98 -4.70 4.34 9.97
C ILE A 98 -4.34 5.71 10.56
N ALA A 99 -4.38 6.75 9.74
CA ALA A 99 -4.07 8.11 10.17
C ALA A 99 -5.00 8.60 11.29
N ASP A 100 -6.30 8.32 11.17
CA ASP A 100 -7.29 8.69 12.18
C ASP A 100 -7.07 7.94 13.51
N LYS A 101 -6.65 6.67 13.46
CA LYS A 101 -6.39 5.87 14.66
C LYS A 101 -5.14 6.30 15.41
N TYR A 102 -4.07 6.63 14.70
CA TYR A 102 -2.73 6.80 15.30
C TYR A 102 -2.25 8.25 15.36
N ILE A 103 -2.69 9.13 14.45
CA ILE A 103 -2.16 10.49 14.36
C ILE A 103 -3.07 11.53 14.99
N LYS A 104 -4.39 11.36 14.92
CA LYS A 104 -5.34 12.28 15.60
C LYS A 104 -5.17 12.32 17.14
N LYS A 105 -4.52 11.32 17.74
CA LYS A 105 -4.25 11.30 19.19
C LYS A 105 -3.19 12.30 19.65
N THR A 106 -2.42 12.91 18.76
CA THR A 106 -1.20 13.67 19.13
C THR A 106 -1.40 15.18 19.20
N ILE A 107 -2.58 15.73 18.86
CA ILE A 107 -2.80 17.20 18.81
C ILE A 107 -3.17 17.80 20.19
N ASN A 108 -3.36 16.98 21.23
CA ASN A 108 -3.66 17.44 22.60
C ASN A 108 -2.53 17.12 23.60
N GLN A 109 -1.31 17.62 23.36
CA GLN A 109 -0.24 17.66 24.37
C GLN A 109 0.26 19.08 24.57
#